data_AF-A0A7C1YXA2-F1
#
_entry.id   AF-A0A7C1YXA2-F1
#
_cell.length_a   1.000
_cell.length_b   1.000
_cell.length_c   1.000
_cell.angle_alpha   90.00
_cell.angle_beta   90.00
_cell.angle_gamma   90.00
#
_symmetry.space_group_name_H-M   'P 1'
#
loop_
_entity.id
_entity.type
_entity.pdbx_description
1 polymer ?
#
loop_
_entity_poly.entity_id
_entity_poly.type
_entity_poly.pdbx_seq_one_letter_code
_entity_poly.pdbx_strand_id
1 'polypeptide(L)' 'MNPTEEKKIIEDILRKRRLSHSIELLDVQGDKYTVRNNFGSTIIYIKKDNNYFLEAELD' A
#
# COMPACT_ATOMS: atom_id res chain seq x y z
N MET A 1 -2.83 14.03 5.59
CA MET A 1 -2.43 13.70 4.19
C MET A 1 -3.50 14.25 3.25
N ASN A 2 -3.17 14.66 2.02
CA ASN A 2 -4.21 15.11 1.09
C ASN A 2 -4.97 13.90 0.51
N PRO A 3 -6.30 13.94 0.40
CA PRO A 3 -7.10 12.82 -0.12
C PRO A 3 -6.73 12.44 -1.56
N THR A 4 -6.26 13.40 -2.36
CA THR A 4 -5.75 13.16 -3.72
C THR A 4 -4.46 12.34 -3.73
N GLU A 5 -3.57 12.54 -2.76
CA GLU A 5 -2.32 11.79 -2.66
C GLU A 5 -2.57 10.37 -2.17
N GLU A 6 -3.44 10.22 -1.18
CA GLU A 6 -3.89 8.92 -0.68
C GLU A 6 -4.48 8.05 -1.80
N LYS A 7 -5.42 8.61 -2.58
CA LYS A 7 -6.01 7.90 -3.72
C LYS A 7 -4.97 7.45 -4.73
N LYS A 8 -3.99 8.32 -5.06
CA LYS A 8 -2.91 7.96 -5.98
C LYS A 8 -2.07 6.80 -5.46
N ILE A 9 -1.73 6.79 -4.17
CA ILE A 9 -0.96 5.71 -3.54
C ILE A 9 -1.74 4.39 -3.62
N ILE A 10 -3.03 4.42 -3.25
CA ILE A 10 -3.90 3.23 -3.28
C ILE A 10 -3.99 2.67 -4.70
N GLU A 11 -4.27 3.50 -5.70
CA GLU A 11 -4.37 3.05 -7.10
C GLU A 11 -3.03 2.49 -7.63
N ASP A 12 -1.90 3.07 -7.23
CA ASP A 12 -0.57 2.60 -7.63
C ASP A 12 -0.25 1.23 -7.01
N ILE A 13 -0.59 1.01 -5.72
CA ILE A 13 -0.44 -0.29 -5.03
C ILE A 13 -1.34 -1.33 -5.68
N LEU A 14 -2.63 -1.02 -5.89
CA LEU A 14 -3.60 -1.94 -6.52
C LEU A 14 -3.11 -2.39 -7.90
N ARG A 15 -2.61 -1.45 -8.72
CA ARG A 15 -2.11 -1.73 -10.06
C ARG A 15 -0.81 -2.55 -10.06
N LYS A 16 0.17 -2.18 -9.23
CA LYS A 16 1.50 -2.82 -9.21
C LYS A 16 1.48 -4.20 -8.56
N ARG A 17 0.71 -4.37 -7.47
CA ARG A 17 0.54 -5.68 -6.80
C ARG A 17 -0.56 -6.54 -7.40
N ARG A 18 -1.29 -6.03 -8.41
CA ARG A 18 -2.41 -6.72 -9.08
C ARG A 18 -3.46 -7.24 -8.09
N LEU A 19 -3.80 -6.43 -7.09
CA LEU A 19 -4.74 -6.82 -6.05
C LEU A 19 -6.17 -6.82 -6.61
N SER A 20 -6.91 -7.89 -6.35
CA SER A 20 -8.32 -8.01 -6.75
C SER A 20 -9.30 -7.42 -5.73
N HIS A 21 -8.81 -6.94 -4.59
CA HIS A 21 -9.60 -6.41 -3.50
C HIS A 21 -9.25 -4.95 -3.23
N SER A 22 -10.20 -4.20 -2.69
CA SER A 22 -9.94 -2.82 -2.26
C SER A 22 -9.07 -2.81 -1.00
N ILE A 23 -8.29 -1.75 -0.89
CA ILE A 23 -7.46 -1.44 0.27
C ILE A 23 -7.71 0.00 0.69
N GLU A 24 -7.51 0.27 1.98
CA GLU A 24 -7.55 1.58 2.60
C GLU A 24 -6.15 1.90 3.13
N LEU A 25 -5.68 3.12 2.90
CA LEU A 25 -4.40 3.57 3.45
C LEU A 25 -4.62 4.03 4.90
N LEU A 26 -3.95 3.37 5.84
CA LEU A 26 -4.05 3.70 7.27
C LEU A 26 -2.96 4.67 7.71
N ASP A 27 -1.73 4.48 7.22
CA ASP A 27 -0.57 5.22 7.67
C ASP A 27 0.55 5.22 6.63
N VAL A 28 1.35 6.30 6.61
CA VAL A 28 2.50 6.46 5.71
C VAL A 28 3.73 6.97 6.47
N GLN A 29 4.79 6.17 6.46
CA GLN A 29 6.06 6.46 7.12
C GLN A 29 7.19 6.37 6.09
N GLY A 30 7.46 7.49 5.40
CA GLY A 30 8.46 7.54 4.32
C GLY A 30 8.07 6.61 3.17
N ASP A 31 8.85 5.54 2.98
CA ASP A 31 8.60 4.51 1.97
C ASP A 31 7.69 3.38 2.46
N LYS A 32 7.24 3.40 3.72
CA LYS A 32 6.38 2.39 4.32
C LYS A 32 4.91 2.84 4.27
N TYR A 33 4.04 1.99 3.74
CA TYR A 33 2.61 2.21 3.60
C TYR A 33 1.85 1.11 4.32
N THR A 34 1.17 1.46 5.39
CA THR A 34 0.28 0.55 6.10
C THR A 34 -1.10 0.65 5.49
N VAL A 35 -1.62 -0.47 4.98
CA VAL A 35 -2.94 -0.55 4.37
C VAL A 35 -3.80 -1.59 5.06
N ARG A 36 -5.11 -1.43 5.01
CA ARG A 36 -6.08 -2.45 5.42
C ARG A 36 -6.85 -2.92 4.21
N ASN A 37 -6.98 -4.23 4.04
CA ASN A 37 -7.85 -4.78 3.00
C ASN A 37 -9.31 -4.88 3.48
N ASN A 38 -10.23 -5.07 2.55
CA ASN A 38 -11.66 -5.25 2.87
C ASN A 38 -11.97 -6.52 3.69
N PHE A 39 -11.01 -7.41 3.91
CA PHE A 39 -11.14 -8.59 4.78
C PHE A 39 -10.73 -8.29 6.23
N GLY A 40 -10.32 -7.05 6.53
CA GLY A 40 -9.90 -6.62 7.86
C GLY A 40 -8.43 -6.91 8.19
N SER A 41 -7.66 -7.47 7.25
CA SER A 41 -6.22 -7.71 7.44
C SER A 41 -5.43 -6.42 7.19
N THR A 42 -4.46 -6.15 8.06
CA THR A 42 -3.49 -5.08 7.89
C THR A 42 -2.25 -5.61 7.18
N ILE A 43 -1.82 -4.90 6.14
CA ILE A 43 -0.70 -5.26 5.27
C ILE A 43 0.23 -4.05 5.21
N ILE A 44 1.54 -4.32 5.22
CA ILE A 44 2.56 -3.29 5.14
C ILE A 44 3.30 -3.43 3.80
N TYR A 45 3.24 -2.38 3.00
CA TYR A 45 3.99 -2.27 1.74
C TYR A 45 5.16 -1.31 1.91
N ILE A 46 6.32 -1.66 1.34
CA ILE A 46 7.51 -0.82 1.27
C ILE A 46 7.76 -0.43 -0.19
N LYS A 47 7.92 0.86 -0.48
CA LYS A 47 8.36 1.35 -1.79
C LYS A 47 9.85 1.11 -1.95
N LYS A 48 10.24 0.48 -3.05
CA LYS A 48 11.62 0.49 -3.55
C LYS A 48 11.60 0.53 -5.06
N ASP A 49 12.45 1.36 -5.66
CA ASP A 49 12.64 1.43 -7.12
C ASP A 49 11.33 1.46 -7.93
N ASN A 50 10.39 2.29 -7.47
CA ASN A 50 9.06 2.45 -8.07
C ASN A 50 8.16 1.19 -8.01
N ASN A 51 8.45 0.22 -7.17
CA ASN A 51 7.61 -0.95 -6.88
C ASN A 51 7.23 -1.02 -5.41
N TYR A 52 6.23 -1.84 -5.10
CA TYR A 52 5.78 -2.11 -3.73
C TYR A 52 6.08 -3.57 -3.38
N PHE A 53 6.69 -3.75 -2.22
CA PHE A 53 7.05 -5.05 -1.65
C PHE A 53 6.35 -5.22 -0.32
N LEU A 54 5.93 -6.42 0.02
CA LEU A 54 5.51 -6.72 1.39
C LEU A 54 6.74 -6.57 2.31
N GLU A 55 6.52 -6.08 3.51
CA GLU A 55 7.60 -6.03 4.52
C GLU A 55 8.27 -7.41 4.70
N ALA A 56 7.47 -8.48 4.70
CA ALA A 56 7.95 -9.86 4.79
C ALA A 56 8.71 -10.38 3.54
N GLU A 57 8.68 -9.69 2.40
CA GLU A 57 9.47 -10.05 1.21
C GLU A 57 10.91 -9.51 1.29
N LEU A 58 11.19 -8.61 2.23
CA LEU A 58 12.45 -7.88 2.35
C LEU A 58 13.30 -8.30 3.57
N ASP A 59 12.80 -9.24 4.36
CA ASP A 59 13.49 -9.87 5.50
C ASP A 59 14.32 -11.09 5.06
#